data_AF-A0A5B7BKN0-F1
#
_entry.id   AF-A0A5B7BKN0-F1
#
_cell.length_a   1.000
_cell.length_b   1.000
_cell.length_c   1.000
_cell.angle_alpha   90.00
_cell.angle_beta   90.00
_cell.angle_gamma   90.00
#
_symmetry.space_group_name_H-M   'P 1'
#
loop_
_entity.id
_entity.type
_entity.pdbx_description
1 polymer ?
#
loop_
_entity_poly.entity_id
_entity_poly.type
_entity_poly.pdbx_seq_one_letter_code
_entity_poly.pdbx_strand_id
1 'polypeptide(L)'
;MLSLLPNATFRLQFYRLICLIMGHGVQMHACVFLLFSAYFLVLEMHMYFSFDNRYLTDGMLLREAMTDPLLERYKVIILDEAHERTLATDVLFGLLKEVLKNRPDLKLVVMSATLEAEKFQGYFNGAPLMKVPGRLHPVEIFYTQEPERDYLEAAIRTVVQLHTCEPPGDILVFLTGEEEIEDACRKISKEIANLGDQVGPVKAVPLYSTLPP
;
A
#
# COMPACT_ATOMS: atom_id res chain seq x y z
N MET A 1 -34.49 -5.72 -7.92
CA MET A 1 -34.37 -4.27 -7.60
C MET A 1 -33.20 -4.16 -6.65
N LEU A 2 -32.08 -3.54 -7.06
CA LEU A 2 -30.87 -3.48 -6.22
C LEU A 2 -31.05 -2.47 -5.07
N SER A 3 -30.47 -2.78 -3.92
CA SER A 3 -30.14 -1.81 -2.88
C SER A 3 -28.69 -2.02 -2.44
N LEU A 4 -27.80 -1.14 -2.89
CA LEU A 4 -26.42 -1.04 -2.40
C LEU A 4 -26.41 -0.52 -0.96
N LEU A 5 -25.47 -0.99 -0.14
CA LEU A 5 -25.02 -0.29 1.07
C LEU A 5 -23.49 -0.09 1.00
N PRO A 6 -22.96 1.09 1.38
CA PRO A 6 -21.57 1.44 1.15
C PRO A 6 -20.68 1.38 2.41
N ASN A 7 -19.36 1.47 2.17
CA ASN A 7 -18.31 1.89 3.11
C ASN A 7 -17.96 0.96 4.29
N ALA A 8 -16.90 0.18 4.10
CA ALA A 8 -16.01 -0.26 5.19
C ALA A 8 -14.55 0.07 4.81
N THR A 9 -13.99 1.13 5.40
CA THR A 9 -12.65 1.63 5.07
C THR A 9 -11.62 1.08 6.04
N PHE A 10 -11.04 -0.09 5.75
CA PHE A 10 -9.89 -0.62 6.49
C PHE A 10 -8.59 -0.23 5.77
N ARG A 11 -7.92 0.83 6.26
CA ARG A 11 -6.76 1.43 5.56
C ARG A 11 -5.75 2.07 6.52
N LEU A 12 -5.30 1.32 7.55
CA LEU A 12 -4.34 1.85 8.55
C LEU A 12 -3.12 0.96 8.89
N GLN A 13 -3.10 -0.34 8.58
CA GLN A 13 -1.99 -1.22 8.98
C GLN A 13 -0.89 -1.42 7.91
N PHE A 14 -1.16 -1.12 6.64
CA PHE A 14 -0.23 -1.41 5.53
C PHE A 14 1.06 -0.55 5.54
N TYR A 15 0.98 0.68 6.06
CA TYR A 15 2.01 1.72 5.84
C TYR A 15 3.30 1.56 6.61
N ARG A 16 3.24 0.99 7.82
CA ARG A 16 4.48 0.72 8.58
C ARG A 16 5.36 -0.31 7.90
N LEU A 17 4.74 -1.27 7.21
CA LEU A 17 5.42 -2.44 6.71
C LEU A 17 6.07 -2.22 5.33
N ILE A 18 5.43 -1.46 4.44
CA ILE A 18 6.04 -1.07 3.15
C ILE A 18 7.33 -0.27 3.37
N CYS A 19 7.32 0.74 4.25
CA CYS A 19 8.52 1.52 4.57
C CYS A 19 9.63 0.67 5.21
N LEU A 20 9.28 -0.33 6.03
CA LEU A 20 10.24 -1.25 6.65
C LEU A 20 10.91 -2.15 5.60
N ILE A 21 10.11 -2.71 4.69
CA ILE A 21 10.56 -3.60 3.60
C ILE A 21 11.44 -2.83 2.60
N MET A 22 11.04 -1.63 2.17
CA MET A 22 11.82 -0.82 1.23
C MET A 22 13.15 -0.34 1.82
N GLY A 23 13.21 -0.08 3.14
CA GLY A 23 14.44 0.34 3.82
C GLY A 23 15.55 -0.71 3.86
N HIS A 24 15.23 -2.00 3.69
CA HIS A 24 16.17 -3.11 3.86
C HIS A 24 16.59 -3.82 2.56
N GLY A 25 16.12 -3.36 1.39
CA GLY A 25 16.52 -3.93 0.09
C GLY A 25 16.10 -5.39 -0.11
N VAL A 26 15.09 -5.86 0.63
CA VAL A 26 14.62 -7.25 0.55
C VAL A 26 13.94 -7.47 -0.79
N GLN A 27 14.56 -8.31 -1.64
CA GLN A 27 14.08 -8.60 -2.98
C GLN A 27 12.89 -9.58 -2.95
N MET A 28 11.73 -9.08 -2.49
CA MET A 28 10.43 -9.74 -2.59
C MET A 28 10.08 -9.93 -4.07
N HIS A 29 10.33 -11.14 -4.58
CA HIS A 29 9.89 -11.52 -5.92
C HIS A 29 8.36 -11.48 -6.02
N ALA A 30 7.86 -10.46 -6.72
CA ALA A 30 6.55 -10.37 -7.37
C ALA A 30 5.37 -11.13 -6.72
N CYS A 31 4.65 -10.49 -5.79
CA CYS A 31 3.28 -10.91 -5.43
C CYS A 31 2.42 -9.79 -4.82
N VAL A 32 2.89 -9.14 -3.74
CA VAL A 32 2.02 -8.31 -2.87
C VAL A 32 1.84 -6.87 -3.39
N PHE A 33 0.97 -6.66 -4.39
CA PHE A 33 0.48 -5.30 -4.72
C PHE A 33 -0.90 -5.19 -5.40
N LEU A 34 -1.71 -6.26 -5.44
CA LEU A 34 -3.03 -6.24 -6.08
C LEU A 34 -4.16 -6.59 -5.10
N LEU A 35 -4.70 -5.58 -4.41
CA LEU A 35 -6.15 -5.42 -4.12
C LEU A 35 -6.46 -4.12 -3.35
N PHE A 36 -5.94 -2.98 -3.83
CA PHE A 36 -6.57 -1.68 -3.63
C PHE A 36 -6.56 -0.91 -4.94
N SER A 37 -7.51 0.01 -5.13
CA SER A 37 -7.53 0.94 -6.26
C SER A 37 -6.32 1.88 -6.19
N ALA A 38 -5.18 1.41 -6.70
CA ALA A 38 -3.93 2.14 -6.79
C ALA A 38 -3.04 1.53 -7.89
N TYR A 39 -2.82 2.32 -8.94
CA TYR A 39 -1.96 2.08 -10.10
C TYR A 39 -0.60 1.46 -9.75
N PHE A 40 -0.36 0.19 -10.09
CA PHE A 40 1.00 -0.35 -10.11
C PHE A 40 1.20 -1.48 -11.12
N LEU A 41 1.71 -1.14 -12.32
CA LEU A 41 2.71 -1.96 -13.03
C LEU A 41 3.27 -1.19 -14.24
N VAL A 42 4.55 -0.83 -14.19
CA VAL A 42 5.59 -1.26 -15.16
C VAL A 42 6.95 -1.17 -14.43
N LEU A 43 7.76 -2.22 -14.58
CA LEU A 43 9.16 -2.23 -14.17
C LEU A 43 10.00 -1.23 -14.99
N GLU A 44 10.51 -0.18 -14.35
CA GLU A 44 11.93 0.17 -14.36
C GLU A 44 12.25 1.16 -13.23
N MET A 45 12.68 0.62 -12.08
CA MET A 45 13.07 1.40 -10.90
C MET A 45 14.45 2.06 -11.12
N HIS A 46 14.45 3.21 -11.81
CA HIS A 46 15.58 4.14 -11.82
C HIS A 46 15.21 5.43 -11.06
N MET A 47 15.12 5.33 -9.73
CA MET A 47 15.00 6.52 -8.86
C MET A 47 16.37 7.03 -8.40
N TYR A 48 16.71 8.25 -8.85
CA TYR A 48 17.80 9.14 -8.40
C TYR A 48 17.29 10.60 -8.57
N PHE A 49 17.77 11.65 -7.92
CA PHE A 49 18.86 11.92 -6.97
C PHE A 49 18.46 13.23 -6.23
N SER A 50 18.99 13.70 -5.08
CA SER A 50 20.07 13.28 -4.17
C SER A 50 19.78 13.93 -2.79
N PHE A 51 20.39 13.55 -1.66
CA PHE A 51 21.62 12.77 -1.43
C PHE A 51 21.47 11.88 -0.17
N ASP A 52 22.04 10.67 -0.22
CA ASP A 52 21.81 9.55 0.72
C ASP A 52 20.33 9.10 0.75
N ASN A 53 20.05 7.85 0.36
CA ASN A 53 18.68 7.36 0.08
C ASN A 53 17.88 7.11 1.38
N ARG A 54 17.50 8.19 2.08
CA ARG A 54 16.77 8.15 3.34
C ARG A 54 15.27 8.07 3.11
N TYR A 55 14.71 6.87 3.28
CA TYR A 55 13.27 6.69 3.45
C TYR A 55 12.85 7.18 4.85
N LEU A 56 11.90 8.10 4.89
CA LEU A 56 11.41 8.73 6.12
C LEU A 56 9.89 8.66 6.14
N THR A 57 9.32 8.42 7.32
CA THR A 57 7.89 8.67 7.51
C THR A 57 7.63 10.18 7.58
N ASP A 58 6.44 10.63 7.20
CA ASP A 58 6.04 12.03 7.25
C ASP A 58 6.33 12.69 8.62
N GLY A 59 6.08 11.95 9.71
CA GLY A 59 6.36 12.42 11.07
C GLY A 59 7.85 12.59 11.40
N MET A 60 8.75 11.85 10.73
CA MET A 60 10.20 12.04 10.84
C MET A 60 10.63 13.26 10.02
N LEU A 61 10.14 13.42 8.79
CA LEU A 61 10.45 14.59 7.97
C LEU A 61 9.94 15.89 8.61
N LEU A 62 8.75 15.88 9.22
CA LEU A 62 8.24 17.01 10.02
C LEU A 62 9.17 17.35 11.19
N ARG A 63 9.71 16.34 11.88
CA ARG A 63 10.62 16.56 13.02
C ARG A 63 11.97 17.12 12.56
N GLU A 64 12.48 16.70 11.40
CA GLU A 64 13.64 17.34 10.77
C GLU A 64 13.31 18.80 10.40
N ALA A 65 12.14 19.07 9.81
CA ALA A 65 11.71 20.43 9.45
C ALA A 65 11.53 21.38 10.65
N MET A 66 11.24 20.86 11.85
CA MET A 66 11.26 21.67 13.09
C MET A 66 12.66 22.09 13.52
N THR A 67 13.70 21.36 13.09
CA THR A 67 15.12 21.63 13.44
C THR A 67 15.84 22.38 12.33
N ASP A 68 15.52 22.07 11.08
CA ASP A 68 16.00 22.71 9.85
C ASP A 68 14.79 23.18 9.03
N PRO A 69 14.26 24.40 9.29
CA PRO A 69 13.05 24.90 8.64
C PRO A 69 13.16 25.14 7.13
N LEU A 70 14.39 25.18 6.59
CA LEU A 70 14.62 25.30 5.14
C LEU A 70 14.93 23.96 4.47
N LEU A 71 15.03 22.88 5.26
CA LEU A 71 15.35 21.53 4.82
C LEU A 71 16.61 21.51 3.94
N GLU A 72 17.64 22.27 4.34
CA GLU A 72 18.80 22.60 3.51
C GLU A 72 19.60 21.37 3.05
N ARG A 73 19.51 20.29 3.83
CA ARG A 73 20.08 18.96 3.57
C ARG A 73 19.49 18.26 2.34
N TYR A 74 18.33 18.69 1.86
CA TYR A 74 17.60 18.06 0.77
C TYR A 74 17.66 18.92 -0.50
N LYS A 75 17.81 18.26 -1.65
CA LYS A 75 17.64 18.90 -2.98
C LYS A 75 16.35 18.46 -3.68
N VAL A 76 15.91 17.24 -3.42
CA VAL A 76 14.64 16.71 -3.88
C VAL A 76 13.93 16.06 -2.69
N ILE A 77 12.64 16.36 -2.54
CA ILE A 77 11.74 15.68 -1.62
C ILE A 77 10.65 15.03 -2.49
N ILE A 78 10.42 13.74 -2.25
CA ILE A 78 9.32 12.99 -2.86
C ILE A 78 8.36 12.65 -1.73
N LEU A 79 7.12 13.14 -1.83
CA LEU A 79 6.04 12.74 -0.94
C LEU A 79 5.20 11.70 -1.67
N ASP A 80 5.23 10.47 -1.16
CA ASP A 80 4.47 9.35 -1.70
C ASP A 80 3.08 9.23 -1.03
N GLU A 81 2.17 8.52 -1.67
CA GLU A 81 0.81 8.22 -1.20
C GLU A 81 0.03 9.43 -0.63
N ALA A 82 0.21 10.59 -1.27
CA ALA A 82 -0.43 11.86 -0.90
C ALA A 82 -1.97 11.78 -0.81
N HIS A 83 -2.59 10.80 -1.48
CA HIS A 83 -4.03 10.58 -1.46
C HIS A 83 -4.58 10.13 -0.09
N GLU A 84 -3.72 9.77 0.86
CA GLU A 84 -4.14 9.27 2.18
C GLU A 84 -4.47 10.37 3.17
N ARG A 85 -4.05 11.61 2.87
CA ARG A 85 -4.44 12.81 3.60
C ARG A 85 -4.23 12.69 5.12
N THR A 86 -3.09 12.10 5.51
CA THR A 86 -2.71 12.07 6.92
C THR A 86 -2.46 13.50 7.40
N LEU A 87 -2.70 13.75 8.70
CA LEU A 87 -2.44 15.06 9.30
C LEU A 87 -0.96 15.49 9.11
N ALA A 88 -0.03 14.53 9.10
CA ALA A 88 1.38 14.80 8.89
C ALA A 88 1.67 15.26 7.46
N THR A 89 1.10 14.58 6.46
CA THR A 89 1.23 14.92 5.03
C THR A 89 0.65 16.30 4.73
N ASP A 90 -0.54 16.60 5.27
CA ASP A 90 -1.21 17.90 5.08
C ASP A 90 -0.41 19.07 5.69
N VAL A 91 0.21 18.87 6.86
CA VAL A 91 1.13 19.86 7.46
C VAL A 91 2.42 20.00 6.64
N LEU A 92 2.98 18.89 6.12
CA LEU A 92 4.14 18.93 5.23
C LEU A 92 3.87 19.73 3.96
N PHE A 93 2.71 19.56 3.32
CA PHE A 93 2.36 20.35 2.14
C PHE A 93 2.32 21.86 2.43
N GLY A 94 1.78 22.26 3.60
CA GLY A 94 1.80 23.65 4.05
C GLY A 94 3.22 24.20 4.24
N LEU A 95 4.06 23.46 4.96
CA LEU A 95 5.45 23.85 5.22
C LEU A 95 6.26 23.92 3.92
N LEU A 96 6.23 22.88 3.10
CA LEU A 96 6.99 22.80 1.85
C LEU A 96 6.55 23.86 0.84
N LYS A 97 5.27 24.24 0.80
CA LYS A 97 4.78 25.33 -0.04
C LYS A 97 5.40 26.69 0.32
N GLU A 98 5.75 26.93 1.58
CA GLU A 98 6.50 28.12 1.99
C GLU A 98 8.02 27.96 1.78
N VAL A 99 8.59 26.78 2.04
CA VAL A 99 10.03 26.51 1.79
C VAL A 99 10.37 26.67 0.32
N LEU A 100 9.56 26.15 -0.61
CA LEU A 100 9.78 26.24 -2.06
C LEU A 100 9.82 27.69 -2.60
N LYS A 101 9.21 28.67 -1.90
CA LYS A 101 9.33 30.10 -2.25
C LYS A 101 10.71 30.66 -1.92
N ASN A 102 11.32 30.15 -0.85
CA ASN A 102 12.62 30.59 -0.32
C ASN A 102 13.79 29.75 -0.86
N ARG A 103 13.54 28.52 -1.30
CA ARG A 103 14.51 27.55 -1.83
C ARG A 103 14.14 27.15 -3.28
N PRO A 104 14.45 27.98 -4.29
CA PRO A 104 14.18 27.65 -5.70
C PRO A 104 15.02 26.45 -6.22
N ASP A 105 16.07 26.08 -5.49
CA ASP A 105 16.90 24.91 -5.75
C ASP A 105 16.26 23.60 -5.25
N LEU A 106 15.37 23.66 -4.26
CA LEU A 106 14.60 22.51 -3.78
C LEU A 106 13.55 22.10 -4.82
N LYS A 107 13.42 20.80 -5.06
CA LYS A 107 12.36 20.21 -5.89
C LYS A 107 11.44 19.36 -5.02
N LEU A 108 10.14 19.47 -5.29
CA LEU A 108 9.11 18.64 -4.66
C LEU A 108 8.44 17.81 -5.75
N VAL A 109 8.34 16.50 -5.52
CA VAL A 109 7.51 15.57 -6.28
C VAL A 109 6.42 15.08 -5.34
N VAL A 110 5.17 15.06 -5.80
CA VAL A 110 4.03 14.54 -5.06
C VAL A 110 3.46 13.38 -5.86
N MET A 111 3.48 12.18 -5.29
CA MET A 111 2.95 10.96 -5.89
C MET A 111 1.62 10.61 -5.23
N SER A 112 0.66 10.16 -6.03
CA SER A 112 -0.71 9.86 -5.60
C SER A 112 -1.30 8.82 -6.54
N ALA A 113 -1.86 7.76 -5.97
CA ALA A 113 -2.52 6.71 -6.73
C ALA A 113 -4.02 6.97 -6.99
N THR A 114 -4.51 8.20 -6.77
CA THR A 114 -5.92 8.57 -7.04
C THR A 114 -6.06 9.67 -8.09
N LEU A 115 -7.27 9.75 -8.68
CA LEU A 115 -7.67 10.77 -9.64
C LEU A 115 -7.68 12.20 -9.06
N GLU A 116 -7.52 12.37 -7.74
CA GLU A 116 -7.53 13.68 -7.09
C GLU A 116 -6.24 14.51 -7.30
N ALA A 117 -5.31 14.04 -8.14
CA ALA A 117 -4.06 14.73 -8.48
C ALA A 117 -4.26 16.20 -8.94
N GLU A 118 -5.42 16.52 -9.52
CA GLU A 118 -5.82 17.87 -9.92
C GLU A 118 -6.00 18.84 -8.72
N LYS A 119 -6.39 18.32 -7.54
CA LYS A 119 -6.43 19.12 -6.29
C LYS A 119 -5.02 19.51 -5.85
N PHE A 120 -4.06 18.58 -5.93
CA PHE A 120 -2.65 18.87 -5.61
C PHE A 120 -2.03 19.82 -6.63
N GLN A 121 -2.33 19.67 -7.93
CA GLN A 121 -1.94 20.62 -8.96
C GLN A 121 -2.45 22.04 -8.65
N GLY A 122 -3.74 22.18 -8.32
CA GLY A 122 -4.31 23.47 -7.91
C GLY A 122 -3.67 24.04 -6.64
N TYR A 123 -3.38 23.19 -5.65
CA TYR A 123 -2.69 23.60 -4.42
C TYR A 123 -1.26 24.09 -4.69
N PHE A 124 -0.51 23.44 -5.58
CA PHE A 124 0.86 23.81 -5.98
C PHE A 124 0.89 24.74 -7.21
N ASN A 125 0.01 25.74 -7.24
CA ASN A 125 0.01 26.84 -8.21
C ASN A 125 -0.01 26.38 -9.70
N GLY A 126 -0.68 25.28 -10.02
CA GLY A 126 -0.76 24.75 -11.38
C GLY A 126 0.45 23.92 -11.80
N ALA A 127 1.18 23.33 -10.85
CA ALA A 127 2.36 22.48 -11.11
C ALA A 127 2.12 21.43 -12.22
N PRO A 128 3.16 21.07 -13.01
CA PRO A 128 3.03 20.07 -14.08
C PRO A 128 2.52 18.73 -13.55
N LEU A 129 1.43 18.24 -14.13
CA LEU A 129 0.80 16.97 -13.75
C LEU A 129 1.17 15.87 -14.76
N MET A 130 1.94 14.88 -14.32
CA MET A 130 2.24 13.66 -15.08
C MET A 130 1.25 12.56 -14.69
N LYS A 131 0.39 12.12 -15.62
CA LYS A 131 -0.49 10.96 -15.43
C LYS A 131 0.14 9.74 -16.11
N VAL A 132 0.47 8.72 -15.35
CA VAL A 132 0.95 7.42 -15.89
C VAL A 132 -0.27 6.52 -16.12
N PRO A 133 -0.52 6.04 -17.36
CA PRO A 133 -1.66 5.18 -17.63
C PRO A 133 -1.46 3.79 -17.02
N GLY A 134 -2.25 3.47 -16.00
CA GLY A 134 -2.30 2.12 -15.44
C GLY A 134 -2.90 1.12 -16.43
N ARG A 135 -2.36 -0.10 -16.47
CA ARG A 135 -3.01 -1.24 -17.12
C ARG A 135 -3.86 -1.96 -16.08
N LEU A 136 -5.18 -1.89 -16.23
CA LEU A 136 -6.10 -2.72 -15.48
C LEU A 136 -6.25 -4.06 -16.21
N HIS A 137 -6.00 -5.15 -15.51
CA HIS A 137 -6.43 -6.47 -15.95
C HIS A 137 -7.91 -6.64 -15.57
N PRO A 138 -8.73 -7.34 -16.37
CA PRO A 138 -10.10 -7.64 -15.97
C PRO A 138 -10.08 -8.53 -14.73
N VAL A 139 -10.84 -8.14 -13.70
CA VAL A 139 -11.00 -8.90 -12.45
C VAL A 139 -12.46 -9.27 -12.32
N GLU A 140 -12.74 -10.55 -12.13
CA GLU A 140 -14.09 -11.05 -11.83
C GLU A 140 -14.38 -10.88 -10.33
N ILE A 141 -15.60 -10.45 -10.00
CA ILE A 141 -16.00 -10.14 -8.63
C ILE A 141 -17.13 -11.09 -8.22
N PHE A 142 -16.88 -11.87 -7.18
CA PHE A 142 -17.83 -12.81 -6.60
C PHE A 142 -18.36 -12.27 -5.26
N TYR A 143 -19.64 -12.51 -5.00
CA TYR A 143 -20.32 -12.12 -3.77
C TYR A 143 -20.99 -13.33 -3.14
N THR A 144 -21.06 -13.38 -1.81
CA THR A 144 -21.90 -14.35 -1.10
C THR A 144 -23.38 -14.02 -1.33
N GLN A 145 -24.25 -15.04 -1.34
CA GLN A 145 -25.69 -14.82 -1.52
C GLN A 145 -26.34 -14.17 -0.28
N GLU A 146 -25.80 -14.47 0.90
CA GLU A 146 -26.21 -13.92 2.19
C GLU A 146 -24.98 -13.44 2.98
N PRO A 147 -25.15 -12.54 3.98
CA PRO A 147 -24.06 -12.14 4.87
C PRO A 147 -23.56 -13.30 5.72
N GLU A 148 -22.27 -13.59 5.65
CA GLU A 148 -21.62 -14.59 6.50
C GLU A 148 -21.53 -14.10 7.95
N ARG A 149 -21.86 -14.97 8.91
CA ARG A 149 -21.78 -14.66 10.35
C ARG A 149 -20.34 -14.71 10.87
N ASP A 150 -19.53 -15.56 10.26
CA ASP A 150 -18.11 -15.73 10.57
C ASP A 150 -17.34 -15.51 9.26
N TYR A 151 -16.81 -14.30 9.08
CA TYR A 151 -16.04 -13.94 7.89
C TYR A 151 -14.66 -14.61 7.87
N LEU A 152 -14.13 -14.99 9.03
CA LEU A 152 -12.79 -15.58 9.15
C LEU A 152 -12.83 -17.01 8.61
N GLU A 153 -13.78 -17.82 9.10
CA GLU A 153 -14.01 -19.18 8.59
C GLU A 153 -14.46 -19.16 7.12
N ALA A 154 -15.31 -18.21 6.71
CA ALA A 154 -15.70 -18.06 5.31
C ALA A 154 -14.50 -17.69 4.40
N ALA A 155 -13.59 -16.83 4.86
CA ALA A 155 -12.37 -16.48 4.13
C ALA A 155 -11.42 -17.68 4.02
N ILE A 156 -11.16 -18.40 5.12
CA ILE A 156 -10.31 -19.60 5.12
C ILE A 156 -10.85 -20.66 4.15
N ARG A 157 -12.15 -20.97 4.23
CA ARG A 157 -12.84 -21.89 3.32
C ARG A 157 -12.69 -21.45 1.85
N THR A 158 -12.80 -20.15 1.59
CA THR A 158 -12.63 -19.59 0.23
C THR A 158 -11.20 -19.75 -0.27
N VAL A 159 -10.18 -19.51 0.57
CA VAL A 159 -8.76 -19.71 0.22
C VAL A 159 -8.49 -21.18 -0.14
N VAL A 160 -8.96 -22.12 0.66
CA VAL A 160 -8.77 -23.55 0.41
C VAL A 160 -9.50 -24.00 -0.86
N GLN A 161 -10.70 -23.47 -1.12
CA GLN A 161 -11.43 -23.71 -2.37
C GLN A 161 -10.67 -23.16 -3.59
N LEU A 162 -10.19 -21.92 -3.53
CA LEU A 162 -9.39 -21.31 -4.61
C LEU A 162 -8.13 -22.13 -4.89
N HIS A 163 -7.35 -22.49 -3.86
CA HIS A 163 -6.15 -23.32 -3.99
C HIS A 163 -6.40 -24.70 -4.60
N THR A 164 -7.62 -25.23 -4.48
CA THR A 164 -8.00 -26.56 -4.98
C THR A 164 -8.61 -26.52 -6.39
N CYS A 165 -9.30 -25.44 -6.75
CA CYS A 165 -10.11 -25.37 -7.97
C CYS A 165 -9.56 -24.43 -9.05
N GLU A 166 -8.82 -23.39 -8.69
CA GLU A 166 -8.29 -22.40 -9.62
C GLU A 166 -6.91 -22.80 -10.16
N PRO A 167 -6.48 -22.27 -11.32
CA PRO A 167 -5.13 -22.46 -11.82
C PRO A 167 -4.07 -21.82 -10.89
N PRO A 168 -2.78 -22.22 -11.02
CA PRO A 168 -1.71 -21.71 -10.16
C PRO A 168 -1.61 -20.19 -10.13
N GLY A 169 -1.67 -19.61 -8.92
CA GLY A 169 -1.53 -18.20 -8.65
C GLY A 169 -1.49 -17.93 -7.13
N ASP A 170 -1.11 -16.73 -6.75
CA ASP A 170 -1.04 -16.32 -5.34
C ASP A 170 -2.39 -15.76 -4.85
N ILE A 171 -2.68 -15.96 -3.56
CA ILE A 171 -3.93 -15.53 -2.92
C ILE A 171 -3.63 -14.46 -1.86
N LEU A 172 -4.21 -13.27 -2.02
CA LEU A 172 -4.13 -12.19 -1.03
C LEU A 172 -5.44 -12.10 -0.22
N VAL A 173 -5.33 -12.18 1.11
CA VAL A 173 -6.46 -12.15 2.04
C VAL A 173 -6.34 -10.95 2.96
N PHE A 174 -7.44 -10.21 3.16
CA PHE A 174 -7.49 -9.10 4.11
C PHE A 174 -8.25 -9.52 5.37
N LEU A 175 -7.58 -9.42 6.52
CA LEU A 175 -8.11 -9.70 7.85
C LEU A 175 -7.84 -8.51 8.78
N THR A 176 -8.50 -8.43 9.93
CA THR A 176 -8.58 -7.18 10.70
C THR A 176 -7.55 -7.06 11.82
N GLY A 177 -7.01 -8.18 12.31
CA GLY A 177 -6.07 -8.22 13.44
C GLY A 177 -4.97 -9.27 13.31
N GLU A 178 -3.88 -9.06 14.05
CA GLU A 178 -2.70 -9.94 14.12
C GLU A 178 -3.08 -11.39 14.49
N GLU A 179 -3.90 -11.57 15.54
CA GLU A 179 -4.39 -12.88 15.99
C GLU A 179 -5.22 -13.60 14.90
N GLU A 180 -6.07 -12.88 14.17
CA GLU A 180 -6.85 -13.43 13.04
C GLU A 180 -5.94 -13.89 11.89
N ILE A 181 -4.90 -13.09 11.58
CA ILE A 181 -3.94 -13.38 10.51
C ILE A 181 -3.13 -14.63 10.84
N GLU A 182 -2.62 -14.76 12.07
CA GLU A 182 -1.88 -15.96 12.49
C GLU A 182 -2.76 -17.20 12.55
N ASP A 183 -3.99 -17.08 13.09
CA ASP A 183 -4.93 -18.20 13.14
C ASP A 183 -5.35 -18.65 11.73
N ALA A 184 -5.63 -17.73 10.81
CA ALA A 184 -5.89 -18.05 9.41
C ALA A 184 -4.70 -18.75 8.76
N CYS A 185 -3.47 -18.24 8.90
CA CYS A 185 -2.27 -18.87 8.34
C CYS A 185 -2.10 -20.31 8.85
N ARG A 186 -2.35 -20.53 10.14
CA ARG A 186 -2.30 -21.86 10.78
C ARG A 186 -3.40 -22.79 10.27
N LYS A 187 -4.66 -22.32 10.18
CA LYS A 187 -5.80 -23.09 9.71
C LYS A 187 -5.67 -23.47 8.24
N ILE A 188 -5.36 -22.51 7.35
CA ILE A 188 -5.13 -22.72 5.91
C ILE A 188 -4.03 -23.78 5.70
N SER A 189 -2.89 -23.64 6.38
CA SER A 189 -1.78 -24.59 6.25
C SER A 189 -2.17 -26.00 6.72
N LYS A 190 -2.97 -26.11 7.80
CA LYS A 190 -3.46 -27.38 8.33
C LYS A 190 -4.48 -28.05 7.42
N GLU A 191 -5.44 -27.29 6.88
CA GLU A 191 -6.47 -27.83 5.99
C GLU A 191 -5.88 -28.32 4.66
N ILE A 192 -4.97 -27.55 4.05
CA ILE A 192 -4.29 -27.95 2.82
C ILE A 192 -3.38 -29.16 3.08
N ALA A 193 -2.70 -29.24 4.23
CA ALA A 193 -1.95 -30.45 4.61
C ALA A 193 -2.82 -31.71 4.76
N ASN A 194 -4.10 -31.56 5.18
CA ASN A 194 -5.04 -32.69 5.28
C ASN A 194 -5.55 -33.18 3.91
N LEU A 195 -5.50 -32.34 2.87
CA LEU A 195 -5.86 -32.74 1.49
C LEU A 195 -4.76 -33.62 0.84
N GLY A 196 -3.54 -33.59 1.37
CA GLY A 196 -2.42 -34.42 0.93
C GLY A 196 -1.96 -34.12 -0.50
N ASP A 197 -1.41 -35.13 -1.18
CA ASP A 197 -0.82 -35.01 -2.52
C ASP A 197 -1.81 -34.66 -3.65
N GLN A 198 -3.09 -34.41 -3.33
CA GLN A 198 -4.12 -34.00 -4.29
C GLN A 198 -4.01 -32.52 -4.68
N VAL A 199 -3.32 -31.70 -3.87
CA VAL A 199 -3.18 -30.26 -4.05
C VAL A 199 -1.71 -29.84 -4.03
N GLY A 200 -1.40 -28.71 -4.68
CA GLY A 200 -0.04 -28.16 -4.68
C GLY A 200 0.41 -27.70 -3.29
N PRO A 201 1.74 -27.52 -3.07
CA PRO A 201 2.25 -26.96 -1.83
C PRO A 201 1.73 -25.52 -1.63
N VAL A 202 1.34 -25.18 -0.41
CA VAL A 202 0.95 -23.82 -0.01
C VAL A 202 2.00 -23.24 0.94
N LYS A 203 2.18 -21.92 0.89
CA LYS A 203 2.97 -21.17 1.87
C LYS A 203 2.17 -19.96 2.36
N ALA A 204 1.44 -20.13 3.45
CA ALA A 204 0.81 -19.00 4.12
C ALA A 204 1.88 -18.12 4.78
N VAL A 205 1.82 -16.80 4.56
CA VAL A 205 2.75 -15.82 5.12
C VAL A 205 1.93 -14.72 5.80
N PRO A 206 2.06 -14.54 7.13
CA PRO A 206 1.36 -13.46 7.82
C PRO A 206 1.97 -12.10 7.47
N LEU A 207 1.14 -11.05 7.45
CA LEU A 207 1.55 -9.70 7.07
C LEU A 207 0.82 -8.66 7.92
N TYR A 208 1.48 -8.15 8.98
CA TYR A 208 0.91 -7.19 9.92
C TYR A 208 1.95 -6.19 10.46
N SER A 209 1.47 -5.07 11.02
CA SER A 209 2.28 -3.86 11.27
C SER A 209 3.35 -3.95 12.37
N THR A 210 3.33 -5.04 13.13
CA THR A 210 4.18 -5.38 14.30
C THR A 210 5.24 -6.43 13.99
N LEU A 211 5.28 -6.97 12.76
CA LEU A 211 6.29 -7.94 12.34
C LEU A 211 7.72 -7.37 12.49
N PRO A 212 8.68 -8.17 12.99
CA PRO A 212 10.08 -7.81 12.95
C PRO A 212 10.60 -7.76 11.49
N PRO A 213 11.59 -6.90 11.20
CA PRO A 213 12.26 -6.83 9.89
C PRO A 213 13.14 -8.05 9.59
#